data_AF-A0A9E2LIW3-F1
#
_entry.id   AF-A0A9E2LIW3-F1
#
_cell.length_a   1.000
_cell.length_b   1.000
_cell.length_c   1.000
_cell.angle_alpha   90.00
_cell.angle_beta   90.00
_cell.angle_gamma   90.00
#
_symmetry.space_group_name_H-M   'P 1'
#
loop_
_entity.id
_entity.type
_entity.pdbx_description
1 polymer ?
#
loop_
_entity_poly.entity_id
_entity_poly.type
_entity_poly.pdbx_seq_one_letter_code
_entity_poly.pdbx_strand_id
1 'polypeptide(L)'
;MFRKMMGGVAVAAVLLAAGMASAQDFSAARISDDIRTISADAYQGRYPGTEGERMVLSWLQTQYEAMGLEPGGPDGQWLQPVELKRYTPVAGATAAWTGPDGVLHPLTV
;
A
#
# COMPACT_ATOMS: atom_id res chain seq x y z
N MET A 1 34.78 -42.23 -12.39
CA MET A 1 34.30 -41.38 -11.27
C MET A 1 33.62 -40.06 -11.68
N PHE A 2 33.76 -39.58 -12.93
CA PHE A 2 33.22 -38.26 -13.35
C PHE A 2 31.72 -38.19 -13.67
N ARG A 3 31.00 -39.31 -13.71
CA ARG A 3 29.59 -39.34 -14.14
C ARG A 3 28.58 -38.99 -13.04
N LYS A 4 29.04 -38.85 -11.78
CA LYS A 4 28.21 -38.50 -10.61
C LYS A 4 28.23 -37.00 -10.27
N MET A 5 29.16 -36.22 -10.81
CA MET A 5 29.24 -34.76 -10.57
C MET A 5 28.34 -33.95 -11.51
N MET A 6 27.91 -34.50 -12.64
CA MET A 6 27.09 -33.78 -13.62
C MET A 6 25.59 -33.72 -13.25
N GLY A 7 25.12 -34.64 -12.39
CA GLY A 7 23.73 -34.66 -11.92
C GLY A 7 23.40 -33.60 -10.88
N GLY A 8 24.35 -33.27 -9.99
CA GLY A 8 24.16 -32.23 -8.96
C GLY A 8 24.08 -30.82 -9.54
N VAL A 9 24.85 -30.54 -10.60
CA VAL A 9 24.82 -29.25 -11.31
C VAL A 9 23.49 -29.05 -12.05
N ALA A 10 22.94 -30.11 -12.64
CA ALA A 10 21.66 -30.03 -13.34
C ALA A 10 20.48 -29.76 -12.37
N VAL A 11 20.46 -30.37 -11.18
CA VAL A 11 19.42 -30.14 -10.17
C VAL A 11 19.51 -28.72 -9.60
N ALA A 12 20.71 -28.23 -9.31
CA ALA A 12 20.91 -26.86 -8.85
C ALA A 12 20.48 -25.83 -9.92
N ALA A 13 20.79 -26.07 -11.21
CA ALA A 13 20.38 -25.20 -12.30
C ALA A 13 18.85 -25.16 -12.49
N VAL A 14 18.16 -26.28 -12.31
CA VAL A 14 16.69 -26.34 -12.38
C VAL A 14 16.05 -25.60 -11.20
N LEU A 15 16.59 -25.73 -9.97
CA LEU A 15 16.08 -25.01 -8.80
C LEU A 15 16.29 -23.49 -8.88
N LEU A 16 17.44 -23.03 -9.39
CA LEU A 16 17.69 -21.61 -9.64
C LEU A 16 16.80 -21.04 -10.75
N ALA A 17 16.59 -21.78 -11.85
CA ALA A 17 15.72 -21.34 -12.94
C ALA A 17 14.25 -21.26 -12.52
N ALA A 18 13.77 -22.20 -11.69
CA ALA A 18 12.41 -22.17 -11.15
C ALA A 18 12.18 -20.97 -10.21
N GLY A 19 13.16 -20.57 -9.41
CA GLY A 19 13.08 -19.41 -8.52
C GLY A 19 13.08 -18.06 -9.26
N MET A 20 13.70 -17.96 -10.44
CA MET A 20 13.64 -16.76 -11.28
C MET A 20 12.34 -16.65 -12.07
N ALA A 21 11.69 -17.77 -12.40
CA ALA A 21 10.41 -17.78 -13.11
C ALA A 21 9.24 -17.30 -12.22
N SER A 22 9.28 -17.57 -10.90
CA SER A 22 8.24 -17.10 -9.96
C SER A 22 8.39 -15.63 -9.55
N ALA A 23 9.51 -14.98 -9.87
CA ALA A 23 9.75 -13.57 -9.59
C ALA A 23 9.14 -12.61 -10.64
N GLN A 24 8.36 -13.11 -11.61
CA GLN A 24 8.04 -12.38 -12.86
C GLN A 24 6.57 -12.05 -13.11
N ASP A 25 5.62 -12.42 -12.26
CA ASP A 25 4.20 -12.03 -12.48
C ASP A 25 3.87 -10.62 -11.94
N PHE A 26 4.68 -9.65 -12.35
CA PHE A 26 4.35 -8.23 -12.18
C PHE A 26 3.38 -7.81 -13.27
N SER A 27 2.21 -7.30 -12.89
CA SER A 27 1.18 -6.85 -13.84
C SER A 27 0.75 -5.42 -13.53
N ALA A 28 1.10 -4.49 -14.43
CA ALA A 28 0.62 -3.11 -14.37
C ALA A 28 -0.92 -3.04 -14.48
N ALA A 29 -1.53 -3.95 -15.24
CA ALA A 29 -2.99 -4.04 -15.36
C ALA A 29 -3.64 -4.38 -14.03
N ARG A 30 -3.11 -5.39 -13.32
CA ARG A 30 -3.60 -5.78 -11.99
C ARG A 30 -3.53 -4.61 -11.00
N ILE A 31 -2.40 -3.90 -10.96
CA ILE A 31 -2.25 -2.72 -10.10
C ILE A 31 -3.29 -1.65 -10.45
N SER A 32 -3.51 -1.39 -11.75
CA SER A 32 -4.51 -0.43 -12.19
C SER A 32 -5.94 -0.84 -11.79
N ASP A 33 -6.26 -2.14 -11.82
CA ASP A 33 -7.58 -2.66 -11.45
C ASP A 33 -7.80 -2.61 -9.94
N ASP A 34 -6.78 -2.94 -9.15
CA ASP A 34 -6.77 -2.83 -7.69
C ASP A 34 -7.00 -1.37 -7.26
N ILE A 35 -6.28 -0.42 -7.86
CA ILE A 35 -6.46 1.02 -7.60
C ILE A 35 -7.88 1.45 -7.96
N ARG A 36 -8.38 1.08 -9.15
CA ARG A 36 -9.74 1.44 -9.59
C ARG A 36 -10.81 0.92 -8.63
N THR A 37 -10.60 -0.27 -8.09
CA THR A 37 -11.51 -0.88 -7.12
C THR A 37 -11.57 -0.06 -5.84
N ILE A 38 -10.45 0.15 -5.16
CA ILE A 38 -10.42 0.85 -3.86
C ILE A 38 -10.61 2.37 -3.97
N SER A 39 -10.61 2.92 -5.20
CA SER A 39 -10.89 4.33 -5.48
C SER A 39 -12.30 4.56 -6.04
N ALA A 40 -13.13 3.52 -6.19
CA ALA A 40 -14.48 3.67 -6.71
C ALA A 40 -15.39 4.40 -5.71
N ASP A 41 -16.44 5.06 -6.20
CA ASP A 41 -17.40 5.81 -5.37
C ASP A 41 -18.03 4.94 -4.26
N ALA A 42 -18.22 3.64 -4.53
CA ALA A 42 -18.72 2.67 -3.56
C ALA A 42 -17.84 2.57 -2.30
N TYR A 43 -16.53 2.84 -2.41
CA TYR A 43 -15.61 2.85 -1.29
C TYR A 43 -15.60 4.18 -0.52
N GLN A 44 -16.29 5.22 -0.99
CA GLN A 44 -16.49 6.49 -0.26
C GLN A 44 -15.20 7.24 0.17
N GLY A 45 -14.06 6.88 -0.43
CA GLY A 45 -12.74 7.40 -0.05
C GLY A 45 -12.04 6.58 1.03
N ARG A 46 -10.95 7.12 1.58
CA ARG A 46 -10.02 6.39 2.47
C ARG A 46 -9.51 7.26 3.62
N TYR A 47 -10.35 8.19 4.08
CA TYR A 47 -9.98 9.04 5.21
C TYR A 47 -10.01 8.20 6.50
N PRO A 48 -9.01 8.35 7.41
CA PRO A 48 -8.98 7.56 8.65
C PRO A 48 -10.22 7.75 9.52
N GLY A 49 -10.70 6.67 10.13
CA GLY A 49 -11.90 6.61 10.96
C GLY A 49 -13.21 6.73 10.18
N THR A 50 -13.22 6.41 8.89
CA THR A 50 -14.45 6.44 8.06
C THR A 50 -14.88 5.05 7.61
N GLU A 51 -16.13 4.95 7.15
CA GLU A 51 -16.66 3.72 6.56
C GLU A 51 -15.86 3.27 5.33
N GLY A 52 -15.35 4.22 4.55
CA GLY A 52 -14.48 3.94 3.41
C GLY A 52 -13.18 3.25 3.78
N GLU A 53 -12.54 3.69 4.87
CA GLU A 53 -11.37 3.00 5.42
C GLU A 53 -11.72 1.56 5.82
N ARG A 54 -12.83 1.34 6.52
CA ARG A 54 -13.26 0.00 6.95
C ARG A 54 -13.41 -0.95 5.76
N MET A 55 -14.02 -0.49 4.66
CA MET A 55 -14.17 -1.28 3.43
C MET A 55 -12.83 -1.58 2.77
N VAL A 56 -11.92 -0.60 2.69
CA VAL A 56 -10.59 -0.82 2.10
C VAL A 56 -9.73 -1.75 2.96
N LEU A 57 -9.78 -1.65 4.29
CA LEU A 57 -9.07 -2.56 5.19
C LEU A 57 -9.57 -4.00 5.02
N SER A 58 -10.89 -4.19 4.91
CA SER A 58 -11.47 -5.53 4.64
C SER A 58 -11.01 -6.06 3.28
N TRP A 59 -10.97 -5.22 2.24
CA TRP A 59 -10.49 -5.61 0.93
C TRP A 59 -9.01 -6.01 0.98
N LEU A 60 -8.15 -5.22 1.63
CA LEU A 60 -6.72 -5.52 1.79
C LEU A 60 -6.49 -6.85 2.53
N GLN A 61 -7.24 -7.09 3.60
CA GLN A 61 -7.18 -8.36 4.33
C GLN A 61 -7.50 -9.54 3.39
N THR A 62 -8.59 -9.47 2.62
CA THR A 62 -8.94 -10.52 1.64
C THR A 62 -7.84 -10.74 0.61
N GLN A 63 -7.18 -9.67 0.13
CA GLN A 63 -6.08 -9.81 -0.82
C GLN A 63 -4.87 -10.52 -0.19
N TYR A 64 -4.54 -10.22 1.07
CA TYR A 64 -3.44 -10.88 1.79
C TYR A 64 -3.75 -12.34 2.13
N GLU A 65 -4.98 -12.64 2.54
CA GLU A 65 -5.43 -14.02 2.72
C GLU A 65 -5.32 -14.81 1.41
N ALA A 66 -5.72 -14.23 0.28
CA ALA A 66 -5.60 -14.85 -1.04
C ALA A 66 -4.13 -15.09 -1.48
N MET A 67 -3.19 -14.31 -0.92
CA MET A 67 -1.74 -14.52 -1.11
C MET A 67 -1.15 -15.59 -0.18
N GLY A 68 -1.94 -16.13 0.75
CA GLY A 68 -1.48 -17.10 1.75
C GLY A 68 -0.66 -16.47 2.88
N LEU A 69 -0.81 -15.17 3.12
CA LEU A 69 -0.20 -14.50 4.27
C LEU A 69 -0.97 -14.82 5.55
N GLU A 70 -0.30 -14.61 6.68
CA GLU A 70 -0.86 -14.77 8.02
C GLU A 70 -0.95 -13.39 8.71
N PRO A 71 -1.88 -13.21 9.67
CA PRO A 71 -2.01 -11.96 10.42
C PRO A 71 -0.76 -11.70 11.29
N GLY A 72 -0.29 -10.46 11.27
CA GLY A 72 0.87 -10.01 12.05
C GLY A 72 0.59 -8.94 13.11
N GLY A 73 -0.68 -8.61 13.33
CA GLY A 73 -1.11 -7.62 14.33
C GLY A 73 -1.15 -8.16 15.75
N PRO A 74 -1.48 -7.31 16.74
CA PRO A 74 -1.61 -7.69 18.14
C PRO A 74 -2.53 -8.90 18.32
N ASP A 75 -2.14 -9.85 19.16
CA ASP A 75 -2.90 -11.07 19.46
C ASP A 75 -3.27 -11.92 18.23
N GLY A 76 -2.48 -11.83 17.15
CA GLY A 76 -2.73 -12.56 15.91
C GLY A 76 -3.86 -11.97 15.06
N GLN A 77 -4.21 -10.70 15.27
CA GLN A 77 -5.19 -9.98 14.45
C GLN A 77 -4.58 -9.46 13.15
N TRP A 78 -5.43 -9.21 12.15
CA TRP A 78 -5.00 -8.63 10.87
C TRP A 78 -4.69 -7.13 10.95
N LEU A 79 -5.35 -6.42 11.86
CA LEU A 79 -5.29 -4.97 11.95
C LEU A 79 -4.50 -4.54 13.19
N GLN A 80 -3.72 -3.47 13.03
CA GLN A 80 -3.05 -2.79 14.13
C GLN A 80 -3.83 -1.51 14.46
N PRO A 81 -4.34 -1.37 15.70
CA PRO A 81 -5.02 -0.13 16.10
C PRO A 81 -4.01 1.03 16.17
N VAL A 82 -4.42 2.19 15.64
CA VAL A 82 -3.66 3.44 15.68
C VAL A 82 -4.53 4.52 16.30
N GLU A 83 -4.02 5.23 17.30
CA GLU A 83 -4.72 6.35 17.92
C GLU A 83 -4.64 7.58 17.01
N LEU A 84 -5.81 8.10 16.62
CA LEU A 84 -5.92 9.26 15.74
C LEU A 84 -6.30 10.50 16.54
N LYS A 85 -5.58 11.60 16.31
CA LYS A 85 -5.94 12.92 16.82
C LYS A 85 -6.57 13.75 15.72
N ARG A 86 -7.82 14.20 15.93
CA ARG A 86 -8.53 15.09 15.02
C ARG A 86 -8.49 16.51 15.56
N TYR A 87 -8.05 17.44 14.72
CA TYR A 87 -8.08 18.87 15.00
C TYR A 87 -8.98 19.54 13.98
N THR A 88 -9.99 20.27 14.45
CA THR A 88 -10.81 21.14 13.61
C THR A 88 -10.28 22.56 13.73
N PRO A 89 -9.83 23.21 12.64
CA PRO A 89 -9.46 24.61 12.67
C PRO A 89 -10.66 25.46 13.12
N VAL A 90 -10.47 26.30 14.14
CA VAL A 90 -11.49 27.22 14.66
C VAL A 90 -11.52 28.57 13.92
N ALA A 91 -10.48 28.87 13.16
CA ALA A 91 -10.37 30.04 12.31
C ALA A 91 -9.94 29.60 10.90
N GLY A 92 -10.37 30.36 9.88
CA GLY A 92 -9.95 30.13 8.50
C GLY A 92 -8.42 30.25 8.36
N ALA A 93 -7.84 29.43 7.48
CA ALA A 93 -6.44 29.57 7.14
C ALA A 93 -6.23 30.94 6.47
N THR A 94 -5.27 31.71 6.97
CA THR A 94 -4.80 32.92 6.29
C THR A 94 -3.42 32.62 5.71
N ALA A 95 -3.20 33.06 4.47
CA ALA A 95 -1.90 33.01 3.85
C ALA A 95 -1.54 34.42 3.40
N ALA A 96 -0.27 34.77 3.47
CA ALA A 96 0.25 36.04 2.98
C ALA A 96 1.69 35.85 2.53
N TRP A 97 2.17 36.70 1.64
CA TRP A 97 3.58 36.78 1.26
C TRP A 97 4.11 38.18 1.53
N THR A 98 5.41 38.30 1.77
CA THR A 98 6.07 39.60 1.96
C THR A 98 6.96 39.91 0.78
N GLY A 99 6.80 41.08 0.17
CA GLY A 99 7.58 41.51 -0.98
C GLY A 99 8.96 42.07 -0.64
N PRO A 100 9.83 42.30 -1.65
CA PRO A 100 11.14 42.95 -1.47
C PRO A 100 11.05 44.38 -0.91
N ASP A 101 9.88 45.00 -1.04
CA ASP A 101 9.49 46.28 -0.46
C ASP A 101 9.11 46.19 1.03
N GLY A 102 9.07 44.98 1.59
CA GLY A 102 8.69 44.71 2.98
C GLY A 102 7.17 44.72 3.21
N VAL A 103 6.34 44.85 2.17
CA VAL A 103 4.88 44.92 2.30
C VAL A 103 4.29 43.52 2.39
N LEU A 104 3.37 43.32 3.33
CA LEU A 104 2.63 42.07 3.49
C LEU A 104 1.41 42.06 2.56
N HIS A 105 1.35 41.08 1.68
CA HIS A 105 0.28 40.89 0.71
C HIS A 105 -0.55 39.66 1.10
N PRO A 106 -1.81 39.85 1.55
CA PRO A 106 -2.68 38.72 1.86
C PRO A 106 -3.01 37.92 0.61
N LEU A 107 -2.85 36.61 0.68
CA LEU A 107 -3.33 35.66 -0.31
C LEU A 107 -4.79 35.37 0.05
N THR A 108 -5.71 35.90 -0.76
CA THR A 108 -7.13 35.57 -0.64
C THR A 108 -7.33 34.17 -1.19
N VAL A 109 -8.00 33.31 -0.41
CA VAL A 109 -8.46 31.98 -0.85
C VAL A 109 -9.86 32.10 -1.44
#